data_AF-A0A098G7L8-F1
#
_entry.id   AF-A0A098G7L8-F1
#
_cell.length_a   1.000
_cell.length_b   1.000
_cell.length_c   1.000
_cell.angle_alpha   90.00
_cell.angle_beta   90.00
_cell.angle_gamma   90.00
#
_symmetry.space_group_name_H-M   'P 1'
#
loop_
_entity.id
_entity.type
_entity.pdbx_description
1 polymer ?
#
loop_
_entity_poly.entity_id
_entity_poly.type
_entity_poly.pdbx_seq_one_letter_code
_entity_poly.pdbx_strand_id
1 'polypeptide(L)'
;MDNDNVDPCPSPPQDNLSKVFACLGVSVATYGLIRKGNYKAALLLYRHGGGGVNFYKQQENGDLKRIFALDYHSFWDGKQNVTKLHYHRGANSSQMKKHRPYQGGW
;
A
#
# COMPACT_ATOMS: atom_id res chain seq x y z
N MET A 1 -17.51 -51.41 -24.66
CA MET A 1 -17.68 -50.75 -23.35
C MET A 1 -16.52 -49.79 -23.25
N ASP A 2 -16.71 -48.61 -23.84
CA ASP A 2 -15.68 -47.57 -23.85
C ASP A 2 -15.91 -46.71 -22.61
N ASN A 3 -14.95 -46.77 -21.68
CA ASN A 3 -14.94 -45.90 -20.51
C ASN A 3 -14.42 -44.53 -20.97
N ASP A 4 -15.35 -43.61 -21.22
CA ASP A 4 -15.06 -42.21 -21.46
C ASP A 4 -14.46 -41.60 -20.18
N ASN A 5 -13.13 -41.61 -20.11
CA ASN A 5 -12.36 -40.91 -19.10
C ASN A 5 -12.39 -39.41 -19.46
N VAL A 6 -13.42 -38.72 -18.98
CA VAL A 6 -13.57 -37.27 -19.18
C VAL A 6 -12.53 -36.58 -18.30
N ASP A 7 -11.46 -36.08 -18.92
CA ASP A 7 -10.49 -35.22 -18.24
C ASP A 7 -11.24 -34.03 -17.59
N PRO A 8 -11.06 -33.75 -16.28
CA PRO A 8 -11.72 -32.62 -15.65
C PRO A 8 -11.21 -31.32 -16.27
N CYS A 9 -12.12 -30.50 -16.81
CA CYS A 9 -11.83 -29.14 -17.24
C CYS A 9 -11.03 -28.40 -16.16
N PRO A 10 -9.90 -27.73 -16.51
CA PRO A 10 -9.13 -26.98 -15.53
C PRO A 10 -9.99 -25.87 -14.95
N SER A 11 -10.22 -25.89 -13.64
CA SER A 11 -10.86 -24.80 -12.91
C SER A 11 -10.05 -23.51 -13.09
N PRO A 12 -10.69 -22.35 -13.35
CA PRO A 12 -9.97 -21.10 -13.49
C PRO A 12 -9.16 -20.81 -12.21
N PRO A 13 -7.98 -20.21 -12.33
CA PRO A 13 -7.06 -20.05 -11.21
C PRO A 13 -7.72 -19.17 -10.12
N GLN A 14 -8.06 -19.79 -8.98
CA GLN A 14 -8.74 -19.18 -7.84
C GLN A 14 -7.95 -18.03 -7.19
N ASP A 15 -6.67 -17.90 -7.52
CA ASP A 15 -5.75 -16.92 -6.96
C ASP A 15 -6.07 -15.47 -7.42
N ASN A 16 -6.64 -15.29 -8.60
CA ASN A 16 -6.95 -13.97 -9.13
C ASN A 16 -8.26 -13.41 -8.54
N LEU A 17 -9.24 -14.27 -8.27
CA LEU A 17 -10.52 -13.86 -7.71
C LEU A 17 -10.37 -13.36 -6.27
N SER A 18 -9.59 -14.09 -5.46
CA SER A 18 -9.31 -13.72 -4.06
C SER A 18 -8.54 -12.40 -3.97
N LYS A 19 -7.56 -12.15 -4.85
CA LYS A 19 -6.84 -10.87 -4.95
C LYS A 19 -7.78 -9.71 -5.32
N VAL A 20 -8.70 -9.92 -6.26
CA VAL A 20 -9.69 -8.91 -6.66
C VAL A 20 -10.62 -8.57 -5.49
N PHE A 21 -11.17 -9.57 -4.80
CA PHE A 21 -12.03 -9.32 -3.62
C PHE A 21 -11.27 -8.64 -2.47
N ALA A 22 -10.01 -9.02 -2.23
CA ALA A 22 -9.17 -8.35 -1.25
C ALA A 22 -8.94 -6.87 -1.62
N CYS A 23 -8.63 -6.59 -2.88
CA CYS A 23 -8.44 -5.22 -3.38
C CYS A 23 -9.71 -4.37 -3.25
N LEU A 24 -10.86 -4.92 -3.64
CA LEU A 24 -12.16 -4.27 -3.52
C LEU A 24 -12.53 -4.02 -2.05
N GLY A 25 -12.34 -5.04 -1.19
CA GLY A 25 -12.58 -4.92 0.25
C GLY A 25 -11.73 -3.83 0.90
N VAL A 26 -10.43 -3.79 0.61
CA VAL A 26 -9.52 -2.74 1.08
C VAL A 26 -9.95 -1.36 0.57
N SER A 27 -10.38 -1.26 -0.69
CA SER A 27 -10.83 -0.01 -1.30
C SER A 27 -12.08 0.53 -0.60
N VAL A 28 -13.08 -0.32 -0.36
CA VAL A 28 -14.32 0.04 0.35
C VAL A 28 -14.04 0.44 1.80
N ALA A 29 -13.21 -0.34 2.51
CA ALA A 29 -12.82 -0.03 3.88
C ALA A 29 -12.08 1.32 3.96
N THR A 30 -11.13 1.55 3.06
CA THR A 30 -10.37 2.81 2.96
C THR A 30 -11.31 3.99 2.68
N TYR A 31 -12.24 3.83 1.73
CA TYR A 31 -13.24 4.85 1.42
C TYR A 31 -14.13 5.16 2.63
N GLY A 32 -14.59 4.14 3.36
CA GLY A 32 -15.38 4.31 4.58
C GLY A 32 -14.64 5.10 5.66
N LEU A 33 -13.38 4.75 5.91
CA LEU A 33 -12.51 5.46 6.86
C LEU A 33 -12.29 6.92 6.48
N ILE A 34 -12.16 7.22 5.17
CA ILE A 34 -11.96 8.59 4.68
C ILE A 34 -13.25 9.42 4.74
N ARG A 35 -14.39 8.81 4.39
CA ARG A 35 -15.68 9.53 4.28
C ARG A 35 -16.32 9.84 5.63
N LYS A 36 -16.27 8.89 6.58
CA LYS A 36 -16.95 9.02 7.88
C LYS A 36 -16.00 9.18 9.07
N GLY A 37 -14.73 8.84 8.90
CA GLY A 37 -13.74 8.90 9.96
C GLY A 37 -12.93 10.19 9.96
N ASN A 38 -12.02 10.27 10.91
CA ASN A 38 -10.98 11.29 11.00
C ASN A 38 -9.72 10.87 10.22
N TYR A 39 -9.85 10.07 9.17
CA TYR A 39 -8.72 9.63 8.34
C TYR A 39 -8.74 10.37 7.00
N LYS A 40 -7.56 10.66 6.47
CA LYS A 40 -7.38 11.24 5.14
C LYS A 40 -6.30 10.46 4.39
N ALA A 41 -6.42 10.38 3.08
CA ALA A 41 -5.39 9.86 2.20
C ALA A 41 -5.04 10.90 1.14
N ALA A 42 -3.76 10.97 0.76
CA ALA A 42 -3.29 11.82 -0.32
C ALA A 42 -2.39 11.02 -1.26
N LEU A 43 -2.67 11.10 -2.55
CA LEU A 43 -1.77 10.65 -3.60
C LEU A 43 -0.79 11.79 -3.92
N LEU A 44 0.50 11.51 -3.88
CA LEU A 44 1.57 12.46 -4.14
C LEU A 44 2.39 12.02 -5.34
N LEU A 45 2.74 12.98 -6.20
CA LEU A 45 3.70 12.80 -7.28
C LEU A 45 4.98 13.57 -6.93
N TYR A 46 6.12 12.90 -6.97
CA TYR A 46 7.39 13.49 -6.56
C TYR A 46 8.09 14.16 -7.75
N ARG A 47 8.70 15.34 -7.52
CA ARG A 47 9.33 16.17 -8.56
C ARG A 47 10.43 15.45 -9.36
N HIS A 48 11.14 14.52 -8.72
CA HIS A 48 12.22 13.74 -9.33
C HIS A 48 11.76 12.36 -9.81
N GLY A 49 10.47 12.22 -10.10
CA GLY A 49 9.85 10.97 -10.52
C GLY A 49 9.39 10.11 -9.35
N GLY A 50 8.45 9.22 -9.65
CA GLY A 50 7.81 8.37 -8.67
C GLY A 50 6.57 9.01 -8.03
N GLY A 51 6.00 8.29 -7.08
CA GLY A 51 4.75 8.66 -6.43
C GLY A 51 4.51 7.86 -5.17
N GLY A 52 3.51 8.26 -4.40
CA GLY A 52 3.21 7.60 -3.15
C GLY A 52 1.86 7.97 -2.58
N VAL A 53 1.41 7.18 -1.62
CA VAL A 53 0.16 7.39 -0.90
C VAL A 53 0.48 7.62 0.56
N ASN A 54 0.08 8.79 1.06
CA ASN A 54 0.15 9.13 2.48
C ASN A 54 -1.21 8.93 3.14
N PHE A 55 -1.20 8.38 4.35
CA PHE A 55 -2.36 8.27 5.22
C PHE A 55 -2.17 9.15 6.44
N TYR A 56 -3.22 9.87 6.79
CA TYR A 56 -3.25 10.82 7.88
C TYR A 56 -4.41 10.52 8.81
N LYS A 57 -4.22 10.83 10.09
CA LYS A 57 -5.27 10.89 11.10
C LYS A 57 -5.41 12.33 11.58
N GLN A 58 -6.59 12.90 11.39
CA GLN A 58 -6.97 14.19 11.94
C GLN A 58 -7.02 14.10 13.46
N GLN A 59 -6.29 14.99 14.11
CA GLN A 59 -6.21 15.15 15.55
C GLN A 59 -7.39 16.02 16.04
N GLU A 60 -7.61 16.04 17.36
CA GLU A 60 -8.70 16.83 17.97
C GLU A 60 -8.58 18.33 17.71
N ASN A 61 -7.36 18.84 17.58
CA ASN A 61 -7.08 20.24 17.23
C ASN A 61 -7.27 20.56 15.74
N GLY A 62 -7.69 19.59 14.92
CA GLY A 62 -7.90 19.74 13.47
C GLY A 62 -6.67 19.41 12.61
N ASP A 63 -5.49 19.23 13.19
CA ASP A 63 -4.26 18.95 12.43
C ASP A 63 -4.23 17.54 11.85
N LEU A 64 -3.54 17.38 10.71
CA LEU A 64 -3.33 16.07 10.09
C LEU A 64 -2.00 15.46 10.52
N LYS A 65 -2.05 14.39 11.32
CA LYS A 65 -0.87 13.60 11.65
C LYS A 65 -0.70 12.47 10.64
N ARG A 66 0.40 12.44 9.88
CA ARG A 66 0.75 11.30 9.02
C ARG A 66 1.02 10.06 9.87
N ILE A 67 0.33 8.97 9.57
CA ILE A 67 0.44 7.69 10.30
C ILE A 67 1.15 6.62 9.49
N PHE A 68 1.04 6.70 8.16
CA PHE A 68 1.65 5.75 7.24
C PHE A 68 1.88 6.43 5.89
N ALA A 69 2.89 5.95 5.17
CA ALA A 69 3.09 6.27 3.76
C ALA A 69 3.61 5.05 3.03
N LEU A 70 3.20 4.88 1.77
CA LEU A 70 3.78 3.92 0.84
C LEU A 70 4.25 4.70 -0.38
N ASP A 71 5.55 4.69 -0.62
CA ASP A 71 6.20 5.57 -1.57
C ASP A 71 7.12 4.78 -2.50
N TYR A 72 7.17 5.20 -3.76
CA TYR A 72 8.17 4.77 -4.73
C TYR A 72 8.84 6.03 -5.27
N HIS A 73 10.04 6.34 -4.78
CA HIS A 73 10.87 7.45 -5.25
C HIS A 73 12.34 7.20 -4.92
N SER A 74 13.22 8.06 -5.43
CA SER A 74 14.64 8.04 -5.12
C SER A 74 14.90 8.51 -3.69
N PHE A 75 15.75 7.79 -2.95
CA PHE A 75 16.21 8.18 -1.62
C PHE A 75 17.64 7.71 -1.39
N TRP A 76 18.33 8.34 -0.43
CA TRP A 76 19.66 7.93 0.00
C TRP A 76 19.57 6.79 1.02
N ASP A 77 20.18 5.64 0.72
CA ASP A 77 20.18 4.46 1.60
C ASP A 77 21.36 4.43 2.59
N GLY A 78 22.20 5.48 2.59
CA GLY A 78 23.45 5.54 3.36
C GLY A 78 24.70 5.26 2.53
N LYS A 79 24.56 4.63 1.36
CA LYS A 79 25.66 4.28 0.45
C LYS A 79 25.49 4.91 -0.93
N GLN A 80 24.27 4.91 -1.45
CA GLN A 80 23.96 5.43 -2.78
C GLN A 80 22.51 5.94 -2.85
N ASN A 81 22.19 6.68 -3.92
CA ASN A 81 20.80 6.99 -4.24
C ASN A 81 20.16 5.77 -4.92
N VAL A 82 19.05 5.31 -4.36
CA VAL A 82 18.27 4.19 -4.90
C VAL A 82 16.81 4.59 -5.10
N THR A 83 16.19 4.10 -6.16
CA THR A 83 14.75 4.23 -6.41
C THR A 83 14.08 2.91 -6.07
N LYS A 84 13.38 2.84 -4.95
CA LYS A 84 12.74 1.61 -4.47
C LYS A 84 11.40 1.88 -3.81
N LEU A 85 10.51 0.89 -3.88
CA LEU A 85 9.26 0.90 -3.12
C LEU A 85 9.58 0.76 -1.63
N HIS A 86 9.04 1.64 -0.81
CA HIS A 86 9.29 1.69 0.61
C HIS A 86 8.12 2.27 1.36
N TYR A 87 8.08 2.05 2.67
CA TYR A 87 7.03 2.61 3.51
C TYR A 87 7.60 3.45 4.65
N HIS A 88 6.77 4.34 5.18
CA HIS A 88 7.06 5.13 6.39
C HIS A 88 6.01 4.84 7.46
N ARG A 89 6.44 4.59 8.70
CA ARG A 89 5.56 4.43 9.88
C ARG A 89 6.28 4.82 11.17
N GLY A 90 5.53 5.02 12.26
CA GLY A 90 6.08 5.45 13.55
C GLY A 90 5.24 6.47 14.30
N ALA A 91 5.61 6.68 15.57
CA ALA A 91 4.88 7.55 16.49
C ALA A 91 5.25 9.04 16.37
N ASN A 92 6.46 9.32 15.89
CA ASN A 92 7.04 10.66 15.80
C ASN A 92 7.66 10.95 14.43
N SER A 93 7.97 12.24 14.18
CA SER A 93 8.50 12.72 12.90
C SER A 93 9.81 12.06 12.50
N SER A 94 10.68 11.71 13.45
CA SER A 94 11.95 11.03 13.16
C SER A 94 11.70 9.61 12.62
N GLN A 95 10.85 8.85 13.27
CA GLN A 95 10.46 7.51 12.79
C GLN A 95 9.71 7.57 11.46
N MET A 96 8.95 8.64 11.24
CA MET A 96 8.18 8.87 10.02
C MET A 96 8.99 9.30 8.80
N LYS A 97 10.29 9.55 8.97
CA LYS A 97 11.24 9.85 7.89
C LYS A 97 12.04 8.62 7.46
N LYS A 98 11.95 7.50 8.20
CA LYS A 98 12.72 6.30 7.91
C LYS A 98 12.09 5.51 6.77
N HIS A 99 12.83 5.37 5.66
CA HIS A 99 12.54 4.48 4.55
C HIS A 99 12.65 3.01 5.01
N ARG A 100 11.63 2.18 4.75
CA ARG A 100 11.53 0.78 5.24
C ARG A 100 11.03 -0.19 4.16
N PRO A 101 11.36 -1.51 4.25
CA PRO A 101 11.21 -2.49 3.17
C PRO A 101 9.77 -2.82 3.03
N TYR A 102 9.29 -2.94 1.81
CA TYR A 102 8.12 -3.77 1.65
C TYR A 102 8.45 -5.28 1.75
N GLN A 103 9.55 -5.76 1.16
CA GLN A 103 9.81 -7.21 0.96
C GLN A 103 10.88 -7.85 1.87
N GLY A 104 11.27 -7.21 2.98
CA GLY A 104 12.34 -7.70 3.86
C GLY A 104 13.73 -7.56 3.22
N GLY A 105 14.56 -6.68 3.78
CA GLY A 105 15.90 -6.34 3.28
C GLY A 105 16.07 -4.84 3.05
N TRP A 106 16.99 -4.21 3.81
CA TRP A 106 17.46 -2.81 3.72
C TRP A 106 18.96 -2.79 3.69
#